data_AF-A0A7J3XTV0-F1
#
_entry.id   AF-A0A7J3XTV0-F1
#
_cell.length_a   1.000
_cell.length_b   1.000
_cell.length_c   1.000
_cell.angle_alpha   90.00
_cell.angle_beta   90.00
_cell.angle_gamma   90.00
#
_symmetry.space_group_name_H-M   'P 1'
#
loop_
_entity.id
_entity.type
_entity.pdbx_description
1 polymer ?
#
loop_
_entity_poly.entity_id
_entity_poly.type
_entity_poly.pdbx_seq_one_letter_code
_entity_poly.pdbx_strand_id
1 'polypeptide(L)'
;MLPSLPALAASHSLRVATAIPDYEADKAYGRLTLVSYLGCRRSLWVAFTLNVISCLVLLVEVFIGVAPLLALIALAFAPIALFKSLAAARHFKFRSLFPSMKAANLHYLGHRSLLALVYVVA
;
A
#
# COMPACT_ATOMS: atom_id res chain seq x y z
N MET A 1 13.95 6.73 13.01
CA MET A 1 13.52 7.08 11.63
C MET A 1 13.39 5.88 10.70
N LEU A 2 14.06 4.76 10.95
CA LEU A 2 13.83 3.50 10.21
C LEU A 2 12.37 2.97 10.31
N PRO A 3 11.71 2.89 11.48
CA PRO A 3 10.39 2.23 11.61
C PRO A 3 9.22 2.91 10.87
N SER A 4 9.44 4.09 10.29
CA SER A 4 8.42 4.76 9.46
C SER A 4 8.42 4.28 8.00
N LEU A 5 9.44 3.52 7.56
CA LEU A 5 9.58 3.09 6.17
C LEU A 5 8.44 2.17 5.69
N PRO A 6 7.97 1.18 6.48
CA PRO A 6 6.79 0.39 6.13
C PRO A 6 5.54 1.26 5.98
N ALA A 7 5.29 2.13 6.96
CA ALA A 7 4.13 3.02 6.96
C ALA A 7 4.14 4.00 5.77
N LEU A 8 5.32 4.49 5.38
CA LEU A 8 5.50 5.32 4.20
C LEU A 8 5.16 4.55 2.92
N ALA A 9 5.72 3.35 2.74
CA ALA A 9 5.46 2.51 1.57
C ALA A 9 3.96 2.18 1.42
N ALA A 10 3.28 1.83 2.52
CA ALA A 10 1.83 1.60 2.53
C ALA A 10 1.02 2.88 2.25
N SER A 11 1.48 4.05 2.71
CA SER A 11 0.80 5.31 2.41
C SER A 11 0.90 5.71 0.93
N HIS A 12 2.07 5.48 0.31
CA HIS A 12 2.29 5.76 -1.10
C HIS A 12 1.52 4.78 -2.00
N SER A 13 1.40 3.50 -1.61
CA SER A 13 0.58 2.54 -2.36
C SER A 13 -0.90 2.95 -2.39
N LEU A 14 -1.44 3.44 -1.27
CA LEU A 14 -2.80 3.97 -1.19
C LEU A 14 -2.98 5.18 -2.11
N ARG A 15 -2.06 6.15 -2.05
CA ARG A 15 -2.13 7.37 -2.89
C ARG A 15 -2.12 7.05 -4.38
N VAL A 16 -1.29 6.09 -4.80
CA VAL A 16 -1.25 5.64 -6.19
C VAL A 16 -2.58 4.97 -6.56
N ALA A 17 -3.12 4.10 -5.70
CA ALA A 17 -4.39 3.44 -5.95
C ALA A 17 -5.58 4.41 -6.04
N THR A 18 -5.62 5.44 -5.20
CA THR A 18 -6.69 6.45 -5.18
C THR A 18 -6.59 7.46 -6.32
N ALA A 19 -5.43 7.63 -6.94
CA ALA A 19 -5.26 8.51 -8.09
C ALA A 19 -5.71 7.89 -9.43
N ILE A 20 -6.06 6.59 -9.46
CA ILE A 20 -6.46 5.89 -10.69
C ILE A 20 -7.85 6.30 -11.20
N PRO A 21 -8.89 6.41 -10.36
CA PRO A 21 -10.20 6.88 -10.80
C PRO A 21 -10.15 8.31 -11.37
N ASP A 22 -9.26 9.15 -10.83
CA ASP A 22 -9.09 10.54 -11.24
C ASP A 22 -8.25 10.70 -12.51
N TYR A 23 -7.81 9.60 -13.13
CA TYR A 23 -6.92 9.61 -14.30
C TYR A 23 -7.45 10.49 -15.45
N GLU A 24 -8.74 10.39 -15.79
CA GLU A 24 -9.31 11.17 -16.89
C GLU A 24 -9.37 12.67 -16.57
N ALA A 25 -9.73 13.02 -15.34
CA ALA A 25 -9.75 14.40 -14.87
C ALA A 25 -8.33 14.97 -14.83
N ASP A 26 -7.39 14.27 -14.18
CA ASP A 26 -6.00 14.70 -14.07
C ASP A 26 -5.34 14.90 -15.43
N LYS A 27 -5.64 14.02 -16.41
CA LYS A 27 -5.14 14.17 -17.78
C LYS A 27 -5.74 15.38 -18.48
N ALA A 28 -7.05 15.64 -18.31
CA ALA A 28 -7.72 16.81 -18.91
C ALA A 28 -7.17 18.14 -18.37
N TYR A 29 -6.79 18.20 -17.09
CA TYR A 29 -6.21 19.38 -16.46
C TYR A 29 -4.67 19.46 -16.54
N GLY A 30 -4.01 18.55 -17.27
CA GLY A 30 -2.55 18.54 -17.43
C GLY A 30 -1.77 18.26 -16.14
N ARG A 31 -2.37 17.56 -15.17
CA ARG A 31 -1.72 17.24 -13.89
C ARG A 31 -0.68 16.13 -14.06
N LEU A 32 0.49 16.38 -13.50
CA LEU A 32 1.62 15.46 -13.50
C LEU A 32 1.52 14.48 -12.33
N THR A 33 0.69 13.44 -12.48
CA THR A 33 0.57 12.35 -11.51
C THR A 33 1.28 11.10 -12.02
N LEU A 34 1.73 10.25 -11.10
CA LEU A 34 2.37 8.99 -11.47
C LEU A 34 1.45 8.15 -12.39
N VAL A 35 0.13 8.25 -12.19
CA VAL A 35 -0.88 7.60 -13.01
C VAL A 35 -1.00 8.25 -14.39
N SER A 36 -0.89 9.57 -14.51
CA SER A 36 -0.96 10.24 -15.82
C SER A 36 0.23 9.88 -16.72
N TYR A 37 1.43 9.68 -16.14
CA TYR A 37 2.63 9.26 -16.86
C TYR A 37 2.69 7.76 -17.20
N LEU A 38 2.41 6.88 -16.22
CA LEU A 38 2.59 5.42 -16.39
C LEU A 38 1.32 4.73 -16.93
N GLY A 39 0.17 5.38 -16.82
CA GLY A 39 -1.14 4.79 -17.09
C GLY A 39 -1.66 3.95 -15.92
N CYS A 40 -2.96 3.66 -15.94
CA CYS A 40 -3.67 3.00 -14.84
C CYS A 40 -3.13 1.60 -14.52
N ARG A 41 -2.81 0.80 -15.55
CA ARG A 41 -2.37 -0.58 -15.36
C ARG A 41 -0.98 -0.69 -14.72
N ARG A 42 -0.02 0.12 -15.16
CA ARG A 42 1.33 0.16 -14.56
C ARG A 42 1.28 0.74 -13.15
N SER A 43 0.40 1.71 -12.90
CA SER A 43 0.21 2.29 -11.58
C SER A 43 -0.31 1.29 -10.54
N LEU A 44 -1.18 0.36 -10.94
CA LEU A 44 -1.58 -0.76 -10.06
C LEU A 44 -0.41 -1.68 -9.72
N TRP A 45 0.47 -1.95 -10.69
CA TRP A 45 1.68 -2.71 -10.42
C TRP A 45 2.60 -1.98 -9.45
N VAL A 46 2.74 -0.66 -9.57
CA VAL A 46 3.49 0.16 -8.61
C VAL A 46 2.85 0.10 -7.21
N ALA A 47 1.53 0.19 -7.10
CA ALA A 47 0.85 0.07 -5.82
C ALA A 47 1.05 -1.32 -5.18
N PHE A 48 1.02 -2.38 -5.99
CA PHE A 48 1.32 -3.74 -5.54
C PHE A 48 2.77 -3.87 -5.04
N THR A 49 3.76 -3.40 -5.82
CA THR A 49 5.17 -3.50 -5.42
C THR A 49 5.45 -2.70 -4.16
N LEU A 50 4.86 -1.51 -4.00
CA LEU A 50 4.98 -0.73 -2.76
C LEU A 50 4.43 -1.46 -1.53
N ASN A 51 3.30 -2.18 -1.66
CA ASN A 51 2.79 -3.01 -0.57
C ASN A 51 3.72 -4.19 -0.24
N VAL A 52 4.29 -4.84 -1.26
CA VAL A 52 5.29 -5.91 -1.05
C VAL A 52 6.51 -5.37 -0.32
N ILE A 53 7.03 -4.21 -0.76
CA ILE A 53 8.17 -3.54 -0.13
C ILE A 53 7.85 -3.21 1.33
N SER A 54 6.66 -2.67 1.61
CA SER A 54 6.21 -2.38 2.99
C SER A 54 6.31 -3.61 3.90
N CYS A 55 5.90 -4.77 3.40
CA CYS A 55 5.95 -6.01 4.17
C CYS A 55 7.39 -6.51 4.38
N LEU A 56 8.21 -6.44 3.34
CA LEU A 56 9.62 -6.85 3.41
C LEU A 56 10.42 -5.98 4.37
N VAL A 57 10.21 -4.66 4.35
CA VAL A 57 10.88 -3.73 5.26
C VAL A 57 10.49 -4.02 6.70
N LEU A 58 9.20 -4.26 6.99
CA LEU A 58 8.77 -4.62 8.34
C LEU A 58 9.43 -5.92 8.83
N LEU A 59 9.54 -6.93 7.96
CA LEU A 59 10.26 -8.17 8.31
C LEU A 59 11.72 -7.89 8.65
N VAL A 60 12.41 -7.12 7.81
CA VAL A 60 13.82 -6.75 8.02
C VAL A 60 14.00 -5.97 9.33
N GLU A 61 13.09 -5.05 9.66
CA GLU A 61 13.14 -4.30 10.92
C GLU A 61 12.99 -5.19 12.15
N VAL A 62 12.12 -6.20 12.09
CA VAL A 62 11.97 -7.19 13.16
C VAL A 62 13.23 -8.06 13.28
N PHE A 63 13.83 -8.48 12.16
CA PHE A 63 15.07 -9.27 12.17
C PHE A 63 16.29 -8.51 12.71
N ILE A 64 16.39 -7.21 12.46
CA ILE A 64 17.47 -6.36 12.97
C ILE A 64 17.21 -5.95 14.44
N GLY A 65 16.03 -6.27 14.99
CA GLY A 65 15.65 -5.95 16.37
C GLY A 65 15.25 -4.48 16.57
N VAL A 66 14.98 -3.75 15.50
CA VAL A 66 14.51 -2.35 15.55
C VAL A 66 13.03 -2.29 15.95
N ALA A 67 12.25 -3.27 15.50
CA ALA A 67 10.83 -3.40 15.82
C ALA A 67 10.59 -4.61 16.73
N PRO A 68 9.67 -4.52 17.72
CA PRO A 68 9.32 -5.65 18.57
C PRO A 68 8.68 -6.78 17.75
N LEU A 69 8.85 -8.04 18.17
CA LEU A 69 8.24 -9.21 17.51
C LEU A 69 6.72 -9.09 17.34
N LEU A 70 6.06 -8.39 18.27
CA LEU A 70 4.63 -8.07 18.21
C LEU A 70 4.23 -7.26 16.96
N ALA A 71 5.17 -6.51 16.36
CA ALA A 71 4.94 -5.77 15.12
C ALA A 71 4.59 -6.67 13.92
N LEU A 72 4.94 -7.96 13.97
CA LEU A 72 4.56 -8.95 12.96
C LEU A 72 3.04 -9.14 12.85
N ILE A 73 2.26 -8.80 13.89
CA ILE A 73 0.79 -8.84 13.83
C ILE A 73 0.27 -7.89 12.74
N ALA A 74 1.01 -6.80 12.44
CA ALA A 74 0.65 -5.87 11.38
C ALA A 74 0.74 -6.49 9.96
N LEU A 75 1.44 -7.63 9.79
CA LEU A 75 1.41 -8.41 8.55
C LEU A 75 0.06 -9.11 8.31
N ALA A 76 -0.81 -9.25 9.31
CA ALA A 76 -2.10 -9.93 9.15
C ALA A 76 -3.00 -9.27 8.07
N PHE A 77 -2.85 -7.97 7.86
CA PHE A 77 -3.58 -7.21 6.85
C PHE A 77 -2.91 -7.19 5.46
N ALA A 78 -1.64 -7.58 5.38
CA ALA A 78 -0.88 -7.64 4.13
C ALA A 78 -1.45 -8.60 3.08
N PRO A 79 -1.80 -9.87 3.40
CA PRO A 79 -2.25 -10.82 2.37
C PRO A 79 -3.52 -10.32 1.68
N ILE A 80 -4.46 -9.72 2.40
CA ILE A 80 -5.69 -9.17 1.82
C ILE A 80 -5.38 -8.06 0.81
N ALA A 81 -4.50 -7.11 1.17
CA ALA A 81 -4.06 -6.05 0.26
C ALA A 81 -3.32 -6.59 -0.95
N LEU A 82 -2.39 -7.52 -0.75
CA LEU A 82 -1.59 -8.12 -1.83
C LEU A 82 -2.45 -8.91 -2.81
N PHE A 83 -3.37 -9.75 -2.34
CA PHE A 83 -4.26 -10.52 -3.22
C PHE A 83 -5.17 -9.62 -4.05
N LYS A 84 -5.77 -8.59 -3.44
CA LYS A 84 -6.70 -7.70 -4.14
C LYS A 84 -5.97 -6.77 -5.12
N SER A 85 -4.78 -6.27 -4.76
CA SER A 85 -3.97 -5.43 -5.66
C SER A 85 -3.38 -6.24 -6.81
N LEU A 86 -2.92 -7.47 -6.56
CA LEU A 86 -2.47 -8.39 -7.62
C LEU A 86 -3.60 -8.75 -8.57
N ALA A 87 -4.80 -9.05 -8.05
CA ALA A 87 -5.97 -9.34 -8.87
C ALA A 87 -6.35 -8.15 -9.75
N ALA A 88 -6.30 -6.92 -9.21
CA ALA A 88 -6.56 -5.70 -9.96
C ALA A 88 -5.47 -5.41 -11.02
N ALA A 89 -4.20 -5.68 -10.72
CA ALA A 89 -3.09 -5.50 -11.65
C ALA A 89 -3.11 -6.53 -12.81
N ARG A 90 -3.51 -7.77 -12.53
CA ARG A 90 -3.66 -8.84 -13.53
C ARG A 90 -4.89 -8.66 -14.41
N HIS A 91 -6.05 -8.44 -13.80
CA HIS A 91 -7.33 -8.27 -14.48
C HIS A 91 -7.81 -6.82 -14.35
N PHE A 92 -7.17 -5.95 -15.14
CA PHE A 92 -7.52 -4.53 -15.16
C PHE A 92 -8.96 -4.35 -15.63
N LYS A 93 -9.86 -4.02 -14.69
CA LYS A 93 -11.24 -3.60 -14.93
C LYS A 93 -11.49 -2.40 -14.03
N PHE A 94 -12.13 -1.35 -14.53
CA PHE A 94 -12.40 -0.16 -13.71
C PHE A 94 -13.13 -0.52 -12.40
N ARG A 95 -14.05 -1.49 -12.44
CA ARG A 95 -14.78 -1.99 -11.26
C ARG A 95 -13.90 -2.77 -10.26
N SER A 96 -12.76 -3.33 -10.67
CA SER A 96 -11.81 -4.02 -9.76
C SER A 96 -10.88 -3.06 -9.00
N LEU A 97 -10.91 -1.76 -9.32
CA LEU A 97 -10.19 -0.72 -8.59
C LEU A 97 -10.75 -0.51 -7.18
N PHE A 98 -12.08 -0.42 -7.03
CA PHE A 98 -12.70 -0.16 -5.73
C PHE A 98 -12.36 -1.22 -4.67
N PRO A 99 -12.42 -2.54 -4.95
CA PRO A 99 -11.96 -3.55 -4.01
C PRO A 99 -10.47 -3.43 -3.68
N SER A 100 -9.62 -3.10 -4.66
CA SER A 100 -8.17 -2.93 -4.44
C SER A 100 -7.87 -1.70 -3.57
N MET A 101 -8.57 -0.59 -3.79
CA MET A 101 -8.44 0.64 -2.99
C MET A 101 -8.91 0.41 -1.55
N LYS A 102 -10.05 -0.25 -1.36
CA LYS A 102 -10.55 -0.61 -0.02
C LYS A 102 -9.54 -1.50 0.72
N ALA A 103 -8.96 -2.48 0.03
CA ALA A 103 -7.96 -3.37 0.62
C ALA A 103 -6.65 -2.65 0.95
N ALA A 104 -6.16 -1.77 0.06
CA ALA A 104 -4.98 -0.95 0.33
C ALA A 104 -5.19 -0.01 1.52
N ASN A 105 -6.39 0.61 1.62
CA ASN A 105 -6.73 1.46 2.74
C ASN A 105 -6.84 0.66 4.05
N LEU A 106 -7.45 -0.52 4.02
CA LEU A 106 -7.53 -1.42 5.18
C LEU A 106 -6.13 -1.83 5.65
N HIS A 107 -5.23 -2.15 4.71
CA HIS A 107 -3.86 -2.50 5.05
C HIS A 107 -3.12 -1.32 5.66
N TYR A 108 -3.18 -0.13 5.07
CA TYR A 108 -2.56 1.07 5.62
C TYR A 108 -3.08 1.41 7.03
N LEU A 109 -4.41 1.39 7.21
CA LEU A 109 -5.04 1.75 8.48
C LEU A 109 -4.75 0.71 9.56
N GLY A 110 -4.93 -0.57 9.24
CA GLY A 110 -4.67 -1.69 10.14
C GLY A 110 -3.19 -1.83 10.51
N HIS A 111 -2.30 -1.59 9.55
CA HIS A 111 -0.86 -1.58 9.80
C HIS A 111 -0.46 -0.43 10.73
N ARG A 112 -0.94 0.79 10.50
CA ARG A 112 -0.65 1.93 11.40
C ARG A 112 -1.23 1.76 12.80
N SER A 113 -2.48 1.31 12.92
CA SER A 113 -3.12 1.17 14.23
C SER A 113 -2.48 0.06 15.05
N LEU A 114 -2.18 -1.09 14.45
CA LEU A 114 -1.48 -2.18 15.14
C LEU A 114 -0.06 -1.77 15.55
N LEU A 115 0.72 -1.14 14.67
CA LEU A 115 2.05 -0.67 15.03
C LEU A 115 1.99 0.36 16.16
N ALA A 116 1.05 1.31 16.10
CA ALA A 116 0.86 2.28 17.17
C ALA A 116 0.55 1.60 18.51
N LEU A 117 -0.32 0.59 18.52
CA LEU A 117 -0.67 -0.17 19.72
C LEU A 117 0.54 -0.94 20.25
N VAL A 118 1.29 -1.60 19.37
CA VAL A 118 2.49 -2.35 19.72
C VAL A 118 3.55 -1.46 20.37
N TYR A 119 3.81 -0.26 19.83
CA TYR A 119 4.77 0.69 20.40
C TYR A 119 4.28 1.38 21.68
N VAL A 120 2.98 1.38 21.97
CA VAL A 120 2.43 1.86 23.26
C VAL A 120 2.54 0.79 24.35
N VAL A 121 2.49 -0.49 23.97
CA VAL A 121 2.52 -1.64 24.90
C VAL A 121 3.94 -2.16 25.16
N ALA A 122 4.86 -2.03 24.19
CA ALA A 122 6.25 -2.48 24.27
C ALA A 122 7.17 -1.43 24.90
#